data_AF-A0A3E2WV35-F1
#
_entry.id   AF-A0A3E2WV35-F1
#
_cell.length_a   1.000
_cell.length_b   1.000
_cell.length_c   1.000
_cell.angle_alpha   90.00
_cell.angle_beta   90.00
_cell.angle_gamma   90.00
#
_symmetry.space_group_name_H-M   'P 1'
#
loop_
_entity.id
_entity.type
_entity.pdbx_description
1 polymer ?
#
loop_
_entity_poly.entity_id
_entity_poly.type
_entity_poly.pdbx_seq_one_letter_code
_entity_poly.pdbx_strand_id
1 'polypeptide(L)' 'MLMQFVGISEMSFDTKEGNHIEGTNLYLLTQNPNVEGLEALKLFVPRSIALPKGMELNKKVDVEFNHKGKLVKISLA' A
#
# COMPACT_ATOMS: atom_id res chain seq x y z
N MET A 1 7.59 -7.03 3.68
CA MET A 1 7.02 -7.95 2.66
C MET A 1 7.24 -7.34 1.30
N LEU A 2 7.89 -8.09 0.40
CA LEU A 2 8.30 -7.60 -0.92
C LEU A 2 7.16 -7.74 -1.94
N MET A 3 6.75 -6.63 -2.55
CA MET A 3 5.62 -6.58 -3.50
C MET A 3 5.94 -5.71 -4.69
N GLN A 4 5.33 -5.99 -5.84
CA GLN A 4 5.44 -5.14 -7.03
C GLN A 4 4.40 -4.03 -6.98
N PHE A 5 4.84 -2.78 -7.09
CA PHE A 5 3.97 -1.62 -7.14
C PHE A 5 3.43 -1.40 -8.55
N VAL A 6 2.12 -1.41 -8.73
CA VAL A 6 1.49 -1.34 -10.07
C VAL A 6 0.46 -0.24 -10.24
N GLY A 7 0.13 0.50 -9.18
CA GLY A 7 -0.80 1.63 -9.31
C GLY A 7 -0.94 2.42 -8.01
N ILE A 8 -1.33 3.68 -8.16
CA ILE A 8 -1.50 4.64 -7.07
C ILE A 8 -2.76 5.47 -7.31
N SER A 9 -3.53 5.73 -6.26
CA SER A 9 -4.61 6.71 -6.30
C SER A 9 -4.68 7.52 -5.01
N GLU A 10 -4.79 8.83 -5.13
CA GLU A 10 -5.07 9.71 -3.99
C GLU A 10 -6.48 9.47 -3.48
N MET A 11 -6.67 9.56 -2.17
CA MET A 11 -7.96 9.36 -1.53
C MET A 11 -8.17 10.40 -0.44
N SER A 12 -9.32 11.05 -0.50
CA SER A 12 -9.80 12.02 0.48
C SER A 12 -11.31 11.83 0.61
N PHE A 13 -11.79 11.55 1.82
CA PHE A 13 -13.22 11.33 2.09
C PHE A 13 -13.56 11.61 3.55
N ASP A 14 -14.82 11.94 3.80
CA ASP A 14 -15.35 12.09 5.14
C ASP A 14 -16.04 10.80 5.61
N THR A 15 -15.79 10.39 6.85
CA THR A 15 -16.50 9.28 7.47
C THR A 15 -17.88 9.70 7.94
N LYS A 16 -18.74 8.72 8.21
CA LYS A 16 -20.07 8.98 8.78
C LYS A 16 -20.01 9.64 10.17
N GLU A 17 -18.90 9.46 10.90
CA GLU A 17 -18.67 10.12 12.18
C GLU A 17 -18.13 11.56 12.03
N GLY A 18 -17.97 12.06 10.80
CA GLY A 18 -17.48 13.41 10.51
C GLY A 18 -15.96 13.55 10.51
N ASN A 19 -15.20 12.44 10.52
CA ASN A 19 -13.75 12.51 10.42
C ASN A 19 -13.32 12.64 8.97
N HIS A 20 -12.42 13.57 8.68
CA HIS A 20 -11.78 13.66 7.37
C HIS A 20 -10.61 12.68 7.28
N ILE A 21 -10.63 11.78 6.31
CA ILE A 21 -9.55 10.81 6.05
C ILE A 21 -8.87 11.15 4.74
N GLU A 22 -7.55 11.30 4.80
CA GLU A 22 -6.69 11.49 3.63
C GLU A 22 -5.56 10.48 3.59
N GLY A 23 -5.23 10.06 2.38
CA GLY A 23 -4.11 9.16 2.14
C GLY A 23 -4.05 8.72 0.69
N THR A 24 -3.47 7.56 0.48
CA THR A 24 -3.19 7.02 -0.85
C THR A 24 -3.51 5.53 -0.86
N ASN A 25 -4.19 5.05 -1.90
CA ASN A 25 -4.25 3.62 -2.16
C ASN A 25 -3.08 3.22 -3.05
N LEU A 26 -2.36 2.19 -2.64
CA LEU A 26 -1.41 1.48 -3.47
C LEU A 26 -2.02 0.18 -3.97
N TYR A 27 -1.80 -0.11 -5.24
CA TYR A 27 -2.13 -1.36 -5.89
C TYR A 27 -0.84 -2.15 -6.05
N LEU A 28 -0.80 -3.32 -5.44
CA LEU A 28 0.40 -4.14 -5.28
C LEU A 28 0.14 -5.55 -5.79
N LEU A 29 1.17 -6.20 -6.31
CA LEU A 29 1.14 -7.62 -6.68
C LEU A 29 2.14 -8.42 -5.83
N THR A 30 1.73 -9.59 -5.36
CA THR A 30 2.59 -10.49 -4.57
C THR A 30 2.41 -11.96 -4.96
N GLN A 31 3.38 -12.79 -4.57
CA GLN A 31 3.28 -14.23 -4.68
C GLN A 31 2.38 -14.76 -3.56
N ASN A 32 1.42 -15.63 -3.90
CA ASN A 32 0.57 -16.34 -2.95
C ASN A 32 0.39 -17.78 -3.46
N PRO A 33 0.72 -18.81 -2.66
CA PRO A 33 0.66 -20.21 -3.11
C PRO A 33 -0.75 -20.69 -3.46
N ASN A 34 -1.78 -19.97 -3.04
CA ASN A 34 -3.18 -20.31 -3.31
C ASN A 34 -3.77 -19.54 -4.51
N VAL A 35 -2.96 -18.75 -5.21
CA VAL A 35 -3.39 -17.94 -6.35
C VAL A 35 -2.57 -18.34 -7.58
N GLU A 36 -3.24 -18.64 -8.68
CA GLU A 36 -2.58 -18.81 -9.97
C GLU A 36 -2.17 -17.42 -10.50
N GLY A 37 -0.85 -17.21 -10.68
CA GLY A 37 -0.29 -15.91 -11.03
C GLY A 37 0.07 -15.08 -9.80
N LEU A 38 -0.28 -13.79 -9.82
CA LEU A 38 0.00 -12.85 -8.73
C LEU A 38 -1.29 -12.45 -8.02
N GLU A 39 -1.26 -12.46 -6.70
CA GLU A 39 -2.33 -11.89 -5.89
C GLU A 39 -2.27 -10.36 -5.94
N ALA A 40 -3.40 -9.73 -6.24
CA ALA A 40 -3.54 -8.28 -6.26
C ALA A 40 -4.06 -7.75 -4.92
N LEU A 41 -3.36 -6.78 -4.34
CA LEU A 41 -3.72 -6.12 -3.10
C LEU A 41 -3.97 -4.64 -3.30
N LYS A 42 -5.00 -4.13 -2.62
CA LYS A 42 -5.22 -2.71 -2.39
C LYS A 42 -4.81 -2.38 -0.95
N LEU A 43 -3.80 -1.54 -0.80
CA LEU A 43 -3.29 -1.11 0.50
C LEU A 43 -3.54 0.39 0.69
N PHE A 44 -4.29 0.77 1.72
CA PHE A 44 -4.44 2.17 2.09
C PHE A 44 -3.26 2.63 2.95
N VAL A 45 -2.64 3.73 2.54
CA VAL A 45 -1.51 4.38 3.21
C VAL A 45 -2.01 5.74 3.73
N PRO A 46 -2.17 5.92 5.04
CA PRO A 46 -2.56 7.21 5.61
C PRO A 46 -1.43 8.24 5.40
N ARG A 47 -1.77 9.54 5.31
CA ARG A 47 -0.78 10.62 5.16
C ARG A 47 0.33 10.65 6.22
N SER A 48 0.09 10.06 7.39
CA SER A 48 1.10 9.93 8.44
C SER A 48 2.26 9.00 8.09
N ILE A 49 2.11 8.14 7.06
CA ILE A 49 3.16 7.26 6.55
C ILE A 49 3.67 7.84 5.23
N ALA A 50 4.92 8.28 5.23
CA ALA A 50 5.55 8.81 4.03
C ALA A 50 5.80 7.70 2.99
N LEU A 51 5.43 7.97 1.74
CA LEU A 51 5.83 7.14 0.62
C LEU A 51 7.30 7.43 0.24
N PRO A 52 8.08 6.41 -0.15
CA PRO A 52 9.46 6.63 -0.58
C PRO A 52 9.50 7.47 -1.86
N LYS A 53 10.42 8.44 -1.89
CA LYS A 53 10.68 9.22 -3.12
C LYS A 53 11.30 8.29 -4.18
N GLY A 54 10.90 8.47 -5.44
CA GLY A 54 11.41 7.65 -6.55
C GLY A 54 10.75 6.28 -6.68
N MET A 55 9.57 6.09 -6.08
CA MET A 55 8.77 4.89 -6.31
C MET A 55 8.29 4.88 -7.77
N GLU A 56 8.66 3.82 -8.50
CA GLU A 56 8.34 3.66 -9.92
C GLU A 56 7.41 2.47 -10.14
N LEU A 57 6.47 2.62 -11.07
CA LEU A 57 5.58 1.52 -11.47
C LEU A 57 6.40 0.29 -11.91
N ASN A 58 5.85 -0.88 -11.60
CA ASN A 58 6.42 -2.20 -11.82
C ASN A 58 7.72 -2.51 -11.07
N LYS A 59 8.21 -1.60 -10.22
CA LYS A 59 9.32 -1.89 -9.30
C LYS A 59 8.81 -2.53 -8.01
N LYS A 60 9.75 -3.17 -7.31
CA LYS A 60 9.45 -3.78 -6.01
C LYS A 60 9.57 -2.75 -4.89
N VAL A 61 8.72 -2.91 -3.90
CA VAL A 61 8.72 -2.16 -2.65
C VAL A 61 8.67 -3.14 -1.50
N ASP A 62 9.32 -2.80 -0.39
CA ASP A 62 9.13 -3.50 0.88
C ASP A 62 8.07 -2.78 1.70
N VAL A 63 7.07 -3.55 2.14
CA VAL A 63 5.97 -3.10 2.98
C VAL A 63 6.03 -3.80 4.32
N GLU A 64 6.17 -3.03 5.38
CA GLU A 64 6.27 -3.54 6.75
C GLU A 64 4.95 -3.36 7.50
N PHE A 65 4.51 -4.44 8.15
CA PHE A 65 3.33 -4.45 9.00
C PHE A 65 3.73 -4.73 10.45
N ASN A 66 2.98 -4.18 11.40
CA ASN A 66 3.12 -4.58 12.80
C ASN A 66 2.47 -5.94 13.06
N HIS A 67 2.62 -6.45 14.28
CA HIS A 67 2.03 -7.72 14.74
C HIS A 67 0.49 -7.75 14.72
N LYS A 68 -0.18 -6.62 14.45
CA LYS A 68 -1.64 -6.52 14.29
C LYS A 68 -2.06 -6.35 12.83
N GLY A 69 -1.15 -6.51 11.88
CA GLY A 69 -1.41 -6.34 10.45
C GLY A 69 -1.62 -4.88 10.01
N LYS A 70 -1.27 -3.88 10.83
CA LYS A 70 -1.31 -2.48 10.41
C LYS A 70 -0.02 -2.11 9.70
N LEU A 71 -0.15 -1.36 8.60
CA LEU A 71 0.98 -0.78 7.87
C LEU A 71 1.81 0.12 8.80
N VAL A 72 3.13 -0.03 8.75
CA VAL A 72 4.08 0.78 9.52
C VAL A 72 5.01 1.57 8.60
N LYS A 73 5.47 0.96 7.51
CA LYS A 73 6.47 1.57 6.63
C LYS A 73 6.43 1.00 5.22
N ILE A 74 6.81 1.83 4.25
CA ILE A 74 7.04 1.44 2.86
C ILE A 74 8.43 1.97 2.47
N SER A 75 9.25 1.12 1.85
CA SER A 75 10.56 1.49 1.32
C SER A 75 10.80 0.89 -0.06
N LEU A 76 11.72 1.49 -0.82
CA LEU A 76 12.23 0.85 -2.03
C LEU A 76 13.00 -0.42 -1.66
N ALA A 77 12.90 -1.43 -2.51
CA ALA A 77 13.60 -2.69 -2.37
C ALA A 77 14.86 -2.76 -3.24
#